data_AF-A0A934R313-F1
#
_entry.id   AF-A0A934R313-F1
#
_cell.length_a   1.000
_cell.length_b   1.000
_cell.length_c   1.000
_cell.angle_alpha   90.00
_cell.angle_beta   90.00
_cell.angle_gamma   90.00
#
_symmetry.space_group_name_H-M   'P 1'
#
loop_
_entity.id
_entity.type
_entity.pdbx_description
1 polymer ?
#
loop_
_entity_poly.entity_id
_entity_poly.type
_entity_poly.pdbx_seq_one_letter_code
_entity_poly.pdbx_strand_id
1 'polypeptide(L)'
;MSAPIPPARPRASLDLVISRAQAAWDNERRGTPLPETFVLMSRAYYDKTMGGPGNDVGMYDDAAFIVSAQGFSSWNANTDPSRYGWNPGAGKYMARLRPGIYRYRRLKHKMNSPSGYMAYGQGDSPVTVERIREDGGVARTETGCFGINLHRGGNNGTSSEGCMTIPTGQWPAFDQTLSGILKGLNTTGFTLILIDTPI
;
A
#
# COMPACT_ATOMS: atom_id res chain seq x y z
N MET A 1 14.68 4.13 16.19
CA MET A 1 14.96 5.21 15.21
C MET A 1 13.72 5.37 14.35
N SER A 2 13.36 6.60 13.96
CA SER A 2 12.25 6.84 13.03
C SER A 2 12.53 6.17 11.68
N ALA A 3 11.49 5.62 11.04
CA ALA A 3 11.61 5.12 9.66
C ALA A 3 12.06 6.27 8.73
N PRO A 4 13.07 6.06 7.87
CA PRO A 4 13.47 7.04 6.86
C PRO A 4 12.30 7.42 5.95
N ILE A 5 12.14 8.73 5.70
CA ILE A 5 11.13 9.27 4.79
C ILE A 5 11.85 10.11 3.73
N PRO A 6 11.57 9.91 2.42
CA PRO A 6 12.14 10.74 1.37
C PRO A 6 11.78 12.22 1.56
N PRO A 7 12.72 13.16 1.30
CA PRO A 7 12.50 14.58 1.51
C PRO A 7 11.49 15.20 0.52
N ALA A 8 11.20 14.52 -0.59
CA ALA A 8 10.21 14.91 -1.58
C ALA A 8 9.18 13.80 -1.80
N ARG A 9 8.05 14.14 -2.41
CA ARG A 9 7.07 13.14 -2.89
C ARG A 9 7.52 12.54 -4.23
N PRO A 10 6.96 11.38 -4.63
CA PRO A 10 7.29 10.76 -5.91
C PRO A 10 6.97 11.69 -7.08
N ARG A 11 7.79 11.63 -8.14
CA ARG A 11 7.71 12.56 -9.28
C ARG A 11 7.34 11.89 -10.62
N ALA A 12 6.93 10.62 -10.59
CA ALA A 12 6.46 9.93 -11.78
C ALA A 12 5.31 10.69 -12.44
N SER A 13 5.34 10.78 -13.78
CA SER A 13 4.25 11.40 -14.54
C SER A 13 2.99 10.54 -14.50
N LEU A 14 1.83 11.17 -14.73
CA LEU A 14 0.55 10.45 -14.82
C LEU A 14 0.59 9.37 -15.91
N ASP A 15 1.13 9.67 -17.10
CA ASP A 15 1.22 8.72 -18.21
C ASP A 15 2.05 7.48 -17.85
N LEU A 16 3.15 7.68 -17.13
CA LEU A 16 3.98 6.58 -16.68
C LEU A 16 3.24 5.74 -15.62
N VAL A 17 2.57 6.37 -14.66
CA VAL A 17 1.74 5.67 -13.66
C VAL A 17 0.61 4.87 -14.32
N ILE A 18 -0.11 5.47 -15.29
CA ILE A 18 -1.19 4.80 -16.03
C ILE A 18 -0.63 3.62 -16.83
N SER A 19 0.48 3.79 -17.56
CA SER A 19 1.05 2.71 -18.37
C SER A 19 1.49 1.51 -17.51
N ARG A 20 2.05 1.77 -16.32
CA ARG A 20 2.42 0.72 -15.35
C ARG A 20 1.20 0.03 -14.74
N ALA A 21 0.18 0.80 -14.37
CA ALA A 21 -1.09 0.26 -13.87
C ALA A 21 -1.79 -0.58 -14.95
N GLN A 22 -1.82 -0.12 -16.20
CA GLN A 22 -2.39 -0.83 -17.33
C GLN A 22 -1.67 -2.15 -17.61
N ALA A 23 -0.33 -2.15 -17.60
CA ALA A 23 0.45 -3.37 -17.78
C ALA A 23 0.15 -4.42 -16.67
N ALA A 24 0.07 -3.98 -15.41
CA ALA A 24 -0.33 -4.86 -14.31
C ALA A 24 -1.79 -5.35 -14.47
N TRP A 25 -2.70 -4.48 -14.91
CA TRP A 25 -4.09 -4.80 -15.16
C TRP A 25 -4.26 -5.84 -16.27
N ASP A 26 -3.58 -5.69 -17.40
CA ASP A 26 -3.68 -6.61 -18.54
C ASP A 26 -3.10 -7.99 -18.27
N ASN A 27 -2.18 -8.11 -17.30
CA ASN A 27 -1.63 -9.40 -16.88
C ASN A 27 -2.67 -10.25 -16.12
N GLU A 28 -3.61 -9.64 -15.42
CA GLU A 28 -4.61 -10.35 -14.61
C GLU A 28 -6.04 -10.27 -15.17
N ARG A 29 -6.36 -9.21 -15.93
CA ARG A 29 -7.73 -8.84 -16.34
C ARG A 29 -7.80 -8.43 -17.81
N ARG A 30 -7.01 -9.10 -18.65
CA ARG A 30 -6.91 -8.87 -20.09
C ARG A 30 -8.28 -8.67 -20.75
N GLY A 31 -8.40 -7.61 -21.54
CA GLY A 31 -9.62 -7.31 -22.30
C GLY A 31 -10.70 -6.58 -21.51
N THR A 32 -10.42 -6.19 -20.25
CA THR A 32 -11.29 -5.29 -19.48
C THR A 32 -10.62 -3.93 -19.29
N PRO A 33 -11.38 -2.82 -19.29
CA PRO A 33 -10.79 -1.50 -19.10
C PRO A 33 -10.23 -1.35 -17.68
N LEU A 34 -9.09 -0.64 -17.57
CA LEU A 34 -8.56 -0.20 -16.29
C LEU A 34 -9.62 0.68 -15.58
N PRO A 35 -9.86 0.50 -14.27
CA PRO A 35 -10.83 1.31 -13.54
C PRO A 35 -10.44 2.79 -13.59
N GLU A 36 -11.42 3.68 -13.73
CA GLU A 36 -11.17 5.13 -13.75
C GLU A 36 -10.67 5.67 -12.41
N THR A 37 -10.82 4.92 -11.31
CA THR A 37 -10.33 5.30 -9.97
C THR A 37 -9.59 4.15 -9.31
N PHE A 38 -8.31 4.37 -9.03
CA PHE A 38 -7.44 3.40 -8.37
C PHE A 38 -6.35 4.08 -7.55
N VAL A 39 -5.73 3.28 -6.68
CA VAL A 39 -4.47 3.62 -6.02
C VAL A 39 -3.41 2.64 -6.52
N LEU A 40 -2.37 3.15 -7.18
CA LEU A 40 -1.20 2.36 -7.54
C LEU A 40 -0.16 2.49 -6.43
N MET A 41 0.29 1.36 -5.90
CA MET A 41 1.42 1.25 -5.00
C MET A 41 2.59 0.65 -5.77
N SER A 42 3.75 1.30 -5.76
CA SER A 42 4.97 0.82 -6.39
C SER A 42 6.01 0.57 -5.31
N ARG A 43 6.45 -0.68 -5.24
CA ARG A 43 7.50 -1.13 -4.35
C ARG A 43 8.87 -0.64 -4.85
N ALA A 44 9.78 -0.32 -3.93
CA ALA A 44 11.16 0.11 -4.18
C ALA A 44 11.31 1.36 -5.06
N TYR A 45 10.34 2.29 -5.04
CA TYR A 45 10.36 3.50 -5.89
C TYR A 45 11.64 4.33 -5.71
N TYR A 46 12.18 4.38 -4.49
CA TYR A 46 13.37 5.15 -4.14
C TYR A 46 14.66 4.32 -4.02
N ASP A 47 14.68 3.05 -4.44
CA ASP A 47 15.84 2.11 -4.40
C ASP A 47 17.18 2.79 -4.78
N LYS A 48 17.17 3.57 -5.87
CA LYS A 48 18.39 4.25 -6.36
C LYS A 48 18.86 5.43 -5.49
N THR A 49 18.07 5.86 -4.52
CA THR A 49 18.23 7.13 -3.78
C THR A 49 18.09 6.99 -2.27
N MET A 50 17.60 5.84 -1.79
CA MET A 50 17.39 5.56 -0.38
C MET A 50 17.69 4.10 -0.10
N GLY A 51 18.34 3.86 1.04
CA GLY A 51 18.56 2.51 1.52
C GLY A 51 19.65 1.73 0.76
N GLY A 52 19.52 0.41 0.75
CA GLY A 52 20.36 -0.50 -0.03
C GLY A 52 19.72 -0.85 -1.37
N PRO A 53 20.45 -1.51 -2.29
CA PRO A 53 19.87 -1.97 -3.54
C PRO A 53 18.67 -2.89 -3.32
N GLY A 54 17.53 -2.53 -3.90
CA GLY A 54 16.26 -3.27 -3.84
C GLY A 54 15.21 -2.61 -2.95
N ASN A 55 14.28 -3.44 -2.47
CA ASN A 55 13.20 -3.01 -1.60
C ASN A 55 13.56 -3.20 -0.13
N ASP A 56 13.60 -2.11 0.62
CA ASP A 56 13.94 -2.13 2.03
C ASP A 56 12.70 -2.27 2.93
N VAL A 57 12.93 -2.75 4.15
CA VAL A 57 11.86 -3.07 5.10
C VAL A 57 11.86 -2.03 6.22
N GLY A 58 10.67 -1.59 6.63
CA GLY A 58 10.56 -0.62 7.72
C GLY A 58 11.00 0.80 7.36
N MET A 59 11.01 1.14 6.07
CA MET A 59 11.23 2.50 5.57
C MET A 59 10.15 2.92 4.56
N TYR A 60 10.15 4.19 4.16
CA TYR A 60 9.21 4.73 3.19
C TYR A 60 9.83 4.93 1.80
N ASP A 61 10.47 3.88 1.28
CA ASP A 61 11.09 3.83 -0.06
C ASP A 61 10.10 3.48 -1.18
N ASP A 62 8.84 3.23 -0.85
CA ASP A 62 7.78 2.98 -1.81
C ASP A 62 7.02 4.26 -2.20
N ALA A 63 6.19 4.14 -3.24
CA ALA A 63 5.32 5.22 -3.69
C ALA A 63 3.85 4.78 -3.73
N ALA A 64 2.96 5.73 -3.44
CA ALA A 64 1.52 5.61 -3.65
C ALA A 64 1.05 6.71 -4.60
N PHE A 65 0.22 6.34 -5.58
CA PHE A 65 -0.37 7.25 -6.55
C PHE A 65 -1.88 7.10 -6.53
N ILE A 66 -2.61 8.18 -6.27
CA ILE A 66 -4.06 8.22 -6.43
C ILE A 66 -4.35 8.70 -7.85
N VAL A 67 -5.10 7.91 -8.61
CA VAL A 67 -5.52 8.24 -9.98
C VAL A 67 -7.05 8.24 -10.02
N SER A 68 -7.62 9.33 -10.53
CA SER A 68 -9.05 9.47 -10.79
C SER A 68 -9.32 10.50 -11.88
N ALA A 69 -10.53 10.51 -12.44
CA ALA A 69 -10.98 11.61 -13.30
C ALA A 69 -10.95 12.98 -12.61
N GLN A 70 -10.98 13.02 -11.27
CA GLN A 70 -10.96 14.24 -10.46
C GLN A 70 -9.55 14.73 -10.14
N GLY A 71 -8.51 13.94 -10.44
CA GLY A 71 -7.13 14.34 -10.21
C GLY A 71 -6.14 13.20 -10.01
N PHE A 72 -4.87 13.60 -9.95
CA PHE A 72 -3.69 12.76 -9.75
C PHE A 72 -2.85 13.31 -8.59
N SER A 73 -2.40 12.44 -7.69
CA SER A 73 -1.47 12.83 -6.62
C SER A 73 -0.54 11.70 -6.23
N SER A 74 0.67 12.05 -5.78
CA SER A 74 1.71 11.11 -5.37
C SER A 74 2.08 11.30 -3.90
N TRP A 75 2.50 10.21 -3.26
CA TRP A 75 2.78 10.14 -1.83
C TRP A 75 3.90 9.16 -1.53
N ASN A 76 4.72 9.48 -0.53
CA ASN A 76 5.68 8.51 0.00
C ASN A 76 4.91 7.39 0.71
N ALA A 77 5.38 6.16 0.58
CA ALA A 77 4.67 5.00 1.10
C ALA A 77 5.63 3.93 1.59
N ASN A 78 5.06 2.95 2.29
CA ASN A 78 5.66 1.68 2.67
C ASN A 78 4.63 0.60 2.34
N THR A 79 5.01 -0.45 1.65
CA THR A 79 4.18 -1.59 1.22
C THR A 79 4.58 -2.88 1.92
N ASP A 80 5.60 -2.81 2.78
CA ASP A 80 6.23 -3.91 3.47
C ASP A 80 5.92 -3.92 4.97
N PRO A 81 6.10 -5.06 5.66
CA PRO A 81 6.08 -5.07 7.11
C PRO A 81 7.19 -4.18 7.68
N SER A 82 7.10 -3.75 8.95
CA SER A 82 8.16 -2.97 9.59
C SER A 82 9.44 -3.77 9.84
N ARG A 83 9.36 -5.09 9.76
CA ARG A 83 10.47 -6.04 9.89
C ARG A 83 10.06 -7.39 9.33
N TYR A 84 11.03 -8.24 9.07
CA TYR A 84 10.78 -9.65 8.79
C TYR A 84 10.67 -10.50 10.08
N GLY A 85 10.33 -11.77 9.91
CA GLY A 85 10.34 -12.77 10.98
C GLY A 85 9.02 -12.99 11.69
N TRP A 86 9.07 -13.63 12.87
CA TRP A 86 7.87 -14.06 13.59
C TRP A 86 7.06 -12.87 14.12
N ASN A 87 5.74 -12.88 13.92
CA ASN A 87 4.78 -11.98 14.55
C ASN A 87 4.05 -12.72 15.68
N PRO A 88 4.41 -12.49 16.95
CA PRO A 88 3.76 -13.14 18.07
C PRO A 88 2.28 -12.72 18.22
N GLY A 89 1.93 -11.50 17.82
CA GLY A 89 0.54 -11.01 17.86
C GLY A 89 -0.39 -11.74 16.91
N ALA A 90 0.15 -12.25 15.80
CA ALA A 90 -0.59 -13.04 14.82
C ALA A 90 -0.36 -14.56 14.93
N GLY A 91 0.59 -15.00 15.75
CA GLY A 91 1.01 -16.41 15.82
C GLY A 91 1.52 -16.96 14.49
N LYS A 92 2.11 -16.11 13.64
CA LYS A 92 2.60 -16.42 12.27
C LYS A 92 3.76 -15.50 11.91
N TYR A 93 4.47 -15.75 10.83
CA TYR A 93 5.42 -14.77 10.26
C TYR A 93 4.71 -13.48 9.79
N MET A 94 5.45 -12.37 9.78
CA MET A 94 5.02 -11.07 9.25
C MET A 94 4.50 -11.24 7.82
N ALA A 95 3.40 -10.54 7.50
CA ALA A 95 2.83 -10.59 6.15
C ALA A 95 3.48 -9.53 5.26
N ARG A 96 3.58 -9.83 3.97
CA ARG A 96 3.83 -8.87 2.91
C ARG A 96 2.76 -9.06 1.84
N LEU A 97 2.07 -7.99 1.45
CA LEU A 97 1.09 -8.07 0.38
C LEU A 97 1.82 -8.44 -0.93
N ARG A 98 1.34 -9.49 -1.60
CA ARG A 98 1.87 -9.88 -2.90
C ARG A 98 1.46 -8.84 -3.95
N PRO A 99 2.27 -8.55 -4.98
CA PRO A 99 1.80 -7.75 -6.10
C PRO A 99 0.53 -8.31 -6.70
N GLY A 100 -0.34 -7.41 -7.15
CA GLY A 100 -1.57 -7.74 -7.83
C GLY A 100 -2.67 -6.72 -7.61
N ILE A 101 -3.90 -7.11 -7.97
CA ILE A 101 -5.06 -6.24 -8.00
C ILE A 101 -6.04 -6.59 -6.89
N TYR A 102 -6.28 -5.65 -5.99
CA TYR A 102 -7.12 -5.85 -4.81
C TYR A 102 -8.25 -4.83 -4.71
N ARG A 103 -9.38 -5.23 -4.11
CA ARG A 103 -10.47 -4.31 -3.78
C ARG A 103 -10.29 -3.77 -2.37
N TYR A 104 -10.26 -2.46 -2.24
CA TYR A 104 -10.18 -1.78 -0.95
C TYR A 104 -11.40 -0.90 -0.74
N ARG A 105 -11.76 -0.69 0.53
CA ARG A 105 -12.80 0.25 0.95
C ARG A 105 -12.38 1.06 2.16
N ARG A 106 -12.94 2.25 2.30
CA ARG A 106 -12.79 3.07 3.48
C ARG A 106 -13.43 2.36 4.69
N LEU A 107 -12.65 2.17 5.74
CA LEU A 107 -13.06 1.47 6.96
C LEU A 107 -12.26 1.97 8.18
N LYS A 108 -12.55 1.46 9.38
CA LYS A 108 -11.75 1.75 10.57
C LYS A 108 -10.64 0.71 10.74
N HIS A 109 -9.39 1.14 10.79
CA HIS A 109 -8.30 0.35 11.33
C HIS A 109 -8.52 0.16 12.84
N LYS A 110 -8.26 -1.05 13.36
CA LYS A 110 -8.65 -1.46 14.73
C LYS A 110 -10.12 -1.19 15.02
N MET A 111 -11.02 -1.73 14.18
CA MET A 111 -12.46 -1.47 14.19
C MET A 111 -13.13 -1.58 15.59
N ASN A 112 -12.65 -2.50 16.43
CA ASN A 112 -13.19 -2.76 17.77
C ASN A 112 -12.36 -2.13 18.91
N SER A 113 -11.48 -1.19 18.60
CA SER A 113 -10.61 -0.52 19.58
C SER A 113 -11.01 0.94 19.77
N PRO A 114 -10.95 1.48 21.01
CA PRO A 114 -11.11 2.92 21.23
C PRO A 114 -10.03 3.75 20.53
N SER A 115 -8.88 3.14 20.19
CA SER A 115 -7.82 3.77 19.40
C SER A 115 -7.98 3.57 17.89
N GLY A 116 -9.15 3.08 17.43
CA GLY A 116 -9.44 2.88 16.03
C GLY A 116 -9.55 4.19 15.26
N TYR A 117 -9.03 4.22 14.03
CA TYR A 117 -9.01 5.41 13.18
C TYR A 117 -9.31 5.04 11.73
N MET A 118 -9.67 6.03 10.91
CA MET A 118 -10.00 5.79 9.51
C MET A 118 -8.79 5.32 8.72
N ALA A 119 -9.03 4.32 7.88
CA ALA A 119 -8.07 3.69 6.99
C ALA A 119 -8.80 3.19 5.74
N TYR A 120 -8.06 2.51 4.88
CA TYR A 120 -8.61 1.79 3.74
C TYR A 120 -8.19 0.34 3.85
N GLY A 121 -9.10 -0.60 3.70
CA GLY A 121 -8.76 -2.00 3.87
C GLY A 121 -9.53 -2.90 2.95
N GLN A 122 -9.10 -4.15 2.91
CA GLN A 122 -9.67 -5.18 2.05
C GLN A 122 -11.17 -5.45 2.32
N GLY A 123 -11.69 -5.07 3.50
CA GLY A 123 -13.05 -5.39 3.91
C GLY A 123 -13.26 -6.91 3.90
N ASP A 124 -14.23 -7.36 3.11
CA ASP A 124 -14.55 -8.78 2.94
C ASP A 124 -13.91 -9.38 1.66
N SER A 125 -13.12 -8.59 0.93
CA SER A 125 -12.40 -9.06 -0.26
C SER A 125 -11.09 -9.74 0.16
N PRO A 126 -10.80 -10.97 -0.28
CA PRO A 126 -9.56 -11.63 0.07
C PRO A 126 -8.36 -10.95 -0.59
N VAL A 127 -7.22 -10.99 0.08
CA VAL A 127 -5.91 -10.61 -0.47
C VAL A 127 -4.95 -11.78 -0.38
N THR A 128 -3.88 -11.74 -1.15
CA THR A 128 -2.81 -12.75 -1.10
C THR A 128 -1.58 -12.15 -0.43
N VAL A 129 -1.09 -12.80 0.62
CA VAL A 129 0.10 -12.37 1.37
C VAL A 129 1.16 -13.46 1.34
N GLU A 130 2.40 -13.01 1.35
CA GLU A 130 3.57 -13.82 1.63
C GLU A 130 3.94 -13.68 3.10
N ARG A 131 4.27 -14.79 3.75
CA ARG A 131 4.72 -14.86 5.13
C ARG A 131 6.24 -14.85 5.14
N ILE A 132 6.87 -13.77 5.60
CA ILE A 132 8.31 -13.55 5.39
C ILE A 132 9.12 -13.94 6.64
N ARG A 133 10.06 -14.88 6.47
CA ARG A 133 11.02 -15.33 7.50
C ARG A 133 12.08 -14.25 7.75
N GLU A 134 12.82 -14.41 8.84
CA GLU A 134 13.89 -13.47 9.26
C GLU A 134 14.97 -13.25 8.20
N ASP A 135 15.25 -14.27 7.38
CA ASP A 135 16.19 -14.22 6.25
C ASP A 135 15.62 -13.56 4.98
N GLY A 136 14.38 -13.06 5.02
CA GLY A 136 13.67 -12.49 3.87
C GLY A 136 13.01 -13.54 2.96
N GLY A 137 13.19 -14.83 3.24
CA GLY A 137 12.59 -15.91 2.48
C GLY A 137 11.09 -16.06 2.74
N VAL A 138 10.35 -16.49 1.71
CA VAL A 138 8.91 -16.77 1.84
C VAL A 138 8.70 -18.10 2.57
N ALA A 139 8.06 -18.07 3.73
CA ALA A 139 7.63 -19.24 4.48
C ALA A 139 6.41 -19.91 3.89
N ARG A 140 5.43 -19.10 3.48
CA ARG A 140 4.14 -19.55 2.98
C ARG A 140 3.47 -18.42 2.20
N THR A 141 2.66 -18.78 1.22
CA THR A 141 1.70 -17.88 0.58
C THR A 141 0.29 -18.24 1.05
N GLU A 142 -0.50 -17.24 1.44
CA GLU A 142 -1.87 -17.42 1.92
C GLU A 142 -2.82 -16.41 1.25
N THR A 143 -4.05 -16.83 0.95
CA THR A 143 -5.11 -15.94 0.46
C THR A 143 -6.27 -15.94 1.45
N GLY A 144 -6.79 -14.76 1.79
CA GLY A 144 -7.88 -14.62 2.75
C GLY A 144 -8.07 -13.19 3.27
N CYS A 145 -8.86 -13.08 4.34
CA CYS A 145 -9.14 -11.82 5.03
C CYS A 145 -8.22 -11.66 6.25
N PHE A 146 -7.11 -10.94 6.10
CA PHE A 146 -6.08 -10.80 7.14
C PHE A 146 -6.06 -9.42 7.80
N GLY A 147 -6.95 -8.51 7.37
CA GLY A 147 -6.94 -7.13 7.84
C GLY A 147 -5.76 -6.32 7.29
N ILE A 148 -5.30 -6.64 6.07
CA ILE A 148 -4.29 -5.85 5.38
C ILE A 148 -4.94 -4.53 4.95
N ASN A 149 -4.43 -3.44 5.51
CA ASN A 149 -4.95 -2.10 5.33
C ASN A 149 -3.90 -1.17 4.71
N LEU A 150 -4.34 -0.09 4.09
CA LEU A 150 -3.60 1.13 3.81
C LEU A 150 -3.97 2.17 4.88
N HIS A 151 -3.01 2.56 5.71
CA HIS A 151 -3.28 3.44 6.86
C HIS A 151 -2.14 4.40 7.17
N ARG A 152 -2.34 5.25 8.18
CA ARG A 152 -1.29 6.12 8.72
C ARG A 152 -0.16 5.30 9.33
N GLY A 153 1.08 5.66 8.98
CA GLY A 153 2.28 5.17 9.65
C GLY A 153 2.37 5.51 11.13
N GLY A 154 3.40 4.98 11.78
CA GLY A 154 3.78 5.39 13.13
C GLY A 154 4.65 6.65 13.13
N ASN A 155 4.83 7.25 14.32
CA ASN A 155 5.77 8.36 14.47
C ASN A 155 7.24 7.90 14.43
N ASN A 156 7.48 6.66 14.86
CA ASN A 156 8.82 6.11 15.07
C ASN A 156 9.13 4.91 14.15
N GLY A 157 8.29 4.66 13.14
CA GLY A 157 8.41 3.49 12.27
C GLY A 157 7.20 3.39 11.34
N THR A 158 7.21 2.39 10.45
CA THR A 158 6.09 2.21 9.51
C THR A 158 4.83 1.65 10.20
N SER A 159 4.96 1.04 11.39
CA SER A 159 3.85 0.46 12.17
C SER A 159 3.01 -0.53 11.37
N SER A 160 3.69 -1.37 10.58
CA SER A 160 3.07 -2.34 9.70
C SER A 160 3.44 -3.77 10.10
N GLU A 161 2.43 -4.62 10.29
CA GLU A 161 2.59 -6.07 10.37
C GLU A 161 2.30 -6.78 9.02
N GLY A 162 2.20 -5.98 7.96
CA GLY A 162 1.87 -6.38 6.59
C GLY A 162 0.89 -5.44 5.87
N CYS A 163 0.45 -4.39 6.55
CA CYS A 163 -0.26 -3.26 5.96
C CYS A 163 0.63 -2.40 5.06
N MET A 164 0.01 -1.59 4.21
CA MET A 164 0.67 -0.47 3.58
C MET A 164 0.48 0.78 4.44
N THR A 165 1.48 1.66 4.45
CA THR A 165 1.38 2.90 5.22
C THR A 165 1.89 4.12 4.46
N ILE A 166 1.30 5.26 4.79
CA ILE A 166 1.76 6.59 4.37
C ILE A 166 2.34 7.30 5.60
N PRO A 167 3.44 8.07 5.49
CA PRO A 167 4.02 8.78 6.63
C PRO A 167 3.00 9.60 7.40
N THR A 168 3.13 9.64 8.73
CA THR A 168 2.17 10.33 9.62
C THR A 168 1.89 11.77 9.20
N GLY A 169 2.92 12.52 8.80
CA GLY A 169 2.79 13.91 8.36
C GLY A 169 2.10 14.08 6.99
N GLN A 170 2.08 13.05 6.15
CA GLN A 170 1.42 13.07 4.84
C GLN A 170 -0.01 12.52 4.89
N TRP A 171 -0.32 11.67 5.88
CA TRP A 171 -1.61 10.98 5.96
C TRP A 171 -2.86 11.87 5.98
N PRO A 172 -2.94 12.99 6.73
CA PRO A 172 -4.16 13.80 6.74
C PRO A 172 -4.55 14.29 5.35
N ALA A 173 -3.56 14.75 4.57
CA ALA A 173 -3.78 15.20 3.20
C ALA A 173 -4.09 14.03 2.27
N PHE A 174 -3.40 12.89 2.42
CA PHE A 174 -3.71 11.66 1.67
C PHE A 174 -5.18 11.22 1.88
N ASP A 175 -5.62 11.08 3.14
CA ASP A 175 -6.99 10.67 3.49
C ASP A 175 -8.01 11.68 2.98
N GLN A 176 -7.74 12.98 3.12
CA GLN A 176 -8.62 14.02 2.59
C GLN A 176 -8.77 13.92 1.07
N THR A 177 -7.67 13.72 0.34
CA THR A 177 -7.70 13.56 -1.13
C THR A 177 -8.49 12.32 -1.52
N LEU A 178 -8.15 11.14 -1.00
CA LEU A 178 -8.80 9.90 -1.41
C LEU A 178 -10.27 9.87 -0.96
N SER A 179 -10.57 10.24 0.29
CA SER A 179 -11.96 10.26 0.75
C SER A 179 -12.82 11.31 0.04
N GLY A 180 -12.25 12.44 -0.36
CA GLY A 180 -12.91 13.44 -1.20
C GLY A 180 -13.32 12.86 -2.56
N ILE A 181 -12.39 12.16 -3.21
CA ILE A 181 -12.64 11.48 -4.49
C ILE A 181 -13.76 10.44 -4.35
N LEU A 182 -13.65 9.56 -3.36
CA LEU A 182 -14.64 8.51 -3.12
C LEU A 182 -16.04 9.08 -2.82
N LYS A 183 -16.11 10.17 -2.03
CA LYS A 183 -17.35 10.88 -1.75
C LYS A 183 -17.94 11.49 -3.02
N GLY A 184 -17.13 12.14 -3.86
CA GLY A 184 -17.58 12.70 -5.14
C GLY A 184 -18.13 11.65 -6.10
N LEU A 185 -17.60 10.42 -6.03
CA LEU A 185 -18.06 9.27 -6.80
C LEU A 185 -19.22 8.49 -6.14
N ASN A 186 -19.71 8.94 -4.99
CA ASN A 186 -20.73 8.25 -4.18
C ASN A 186 -20.39 6.76 -3.92
N THR A 187 -19.12 6.47 -3.63
CA THR A 187 -18.63 5.12 -3.36
C THR A 187 -17.75 5.07 -2.12
N THR A 188 -17.58 3.89 -1.55
CA THR A 188 -16.67 3.67 -0.42
C THR A 188 -15.43 2.87 -0.81
N GLY A 189 -15.35 2.38 -2.05
CA GLY A 189 -14.29 1.47 -2.47
C GLY A 189 -13.59 1.88 -3.76
N PHE A 190 -12.35 1.44 -3.87
CA PHE A 190 -11.46 1.65 -5.02
C PHE A 190 -10.64 0.40 -5.30
N THR A 191 -10.00 0.37 -6.46
CA THR A 191 -9.05 -0.68 -6.82
C THR A 191 -7.67 -0.28 -6.32
N LEU A 192 -7.02 -1.14 -5.55
CA LEU A 192 -5.61 -1.05 -5.22
C LEU A 192 -4.84 -1.92 -6.21
N ILE A 193 -3.81 -1.37 -6.83
CA ILE A 193 -2.87 -2.11 -7.69
C ILE A 193 -1.50 -2.03 -7.01
N LEU A 194 -0.89 -3.16 -6.68
CA LEU A 194 0.47 -3.22 -6.15
C LEU A 194 1.40 -3.83 -7.18
N ILE A 195 2.50 -3.15 -7.49
CA ILE A 195 3.55 -3.64 -8.40
C ILE A 195 4.90 -3.74 -7.69
N ASP A 196 5.71 -4.71 -8.12
CA ASP A 196 7.08 -4.94 -7.63
C ASP A 196 8.16 -4.23 -8.44
N THR A 197 7.75 -3.46 -9.44
CA THR A 197 8.68 -2.71 -10.26
C THR A 197 8.71 -1.25 -9.84
N PRO A 198 9.91 -0.67 -9.65
CA PRO A 198 10.05 0.77 -9.47
C PRO A 198 9.61 1.48 -10.76
N ILE A 199 9.03 2.66 -10.58
CA ILE A 199 8.52 3.51 -11.66
C ILE A 199 9.54 4.58 -12.02
#